data_AF-A0A7Y7NFY5-F1
#
_entry.id   AF-A0A7Y7NFY5-F1
#
_cell.length_a   1.000
_cell.length_b   1.000
_cell.length_c   1.000
_cell.angle_alpha   90.00
_cell.angle_beta   90.00
_cell.angle_gamma   90.00
#
_symmetry.space_group_name_H-M   'P 1'
#
loop_
_entity.id
_entity.type
_entity.pdbx_description
1 polymer ?
#
loop_
_entity_poly.entity_id
_entity_poly.type
_entity_poly.pdbx_seq_one_letter_code
_entity_poly.pdbx_strand_id
1 'polypeptide(L)'
;MNSLLSAQNKQDKFIITHEDSLALENIIIEKYYIADSTDYFDTLKNALPIGSVTYRIFIDMKTDYKLQLVYGNKNHELFIETTTSIFNDIEADAVTGFNVNTKYINKGNIALDSWITMGAASRGFTGIPRNEDKDEISLITNRESLKKADGLTKAILPNFTVYNLNLKPLEYDTTASRFSTNDGGWAAPGGVKGPNADNKVLIAQITTNGKLSFKLNVQIGTPSGGYIKFVADKPEENEIQFDRLNFK
;
A
#
# COMPACT_ATOMS: atom_id res chain seq x y z
N MET A 1 5.77 57.50 22.26
CA MET A 1 6.56 56.61 21.39
C MET A 1 7.19 55.54 22.27
N ASN A 2 6.51 54.41 22.45
CA ASN A 2 7.12 53.22 23.03
C ASN A 2 6.86 52.07 22.06
N SER A 3 7.96 51.38 21.76
CA SER A 3 8.19 50.51 20.63
C SER A 3 7.23 49.33 20.56
N LEU A 4 6.51 49.22 19.45
CA LEU A 4 6.06 47.96 18.89
C LEU A 4 7.31 47.13 18.56
N LEU A 5 7.78 46.32 19.52
CA LEU A 5 8.69 45.23 19.23
C LEU A 5 7.91 44.20 18.42
N SER A 6 8.37 44.03 17.18
CA SER A 6 7.94 43.04 16.23
C SER A 6 7.89 41.64 16.88
N ALA A 7 6.69 41.10 17.03
CA ALA A 7 6.49 39.66 17.11
C ALA A 7 6.90 39.08 15.75
N GLN A 8 8.18 38.79 15.58
CA GLN A 8 8.63 37.93 14.50
C GLN A 8 8.00 36.56 14.73
N ASN A 9 7.10 36.16 13.82
CA ASN A 9 6.67 34.78 13.63
C ASN A 9 7.92 33.91 13.45
N LYS A 10 8.45 33.35 14.53
CA LYS A 10 9.25 32.13 14.45
C LYS A 10 8.27 31.01 14.14
N GLN A 11 8.08 30.76 12.85
CA GLN A 11 7.66 29.46 12.41
C GLN A 11 8.84 28.55 12.74
N ASP A 12 8.80 27.89 13.90
CA ASP A 12 9.86 26.97 14.31
C ASP A 12 10.04 25.96 13.18
N LYS A 13 11.18 26.05 12.48
CA LYS A 13 11.54 25.13 11.41
C LYS A 13 11.55 23.74 12.04
N PHE A 14 10.63 22.86 11.64
CA PHE A 14 10.63 21.48 12.10
C PHE A 14 11.99 20.87 11.76
N ILE A 15 12.77 20.50 12.78
CA ILE A 15 14.08 19.87 12.61
C ILE A 15 13.85 18.37 12.64
N ILE A 16 14.11 17.71 11.52
CA ILE A 16 14.14 16.24 11.44
C ILE A 16 15.24 15.75 12.37
N THR A 17 14.85 14.97 13.39
CA THR A 17 15.82 14.37 14.31
C THR A 17 16.53 13.18 13.65
N HIS A 18 17.64 12.73 14.24
CA HIS A 18 18.26 11.48 13.79
C HIS A 18 17.28 10.29 13.92
N GLU A 19 16.42 10.29 14.94
CA GLU A 19 15.42 9.24 15.13
C GLU A 19 14.39 9.22 14.00
N ASP A 20 13.89 10.41 13.63
CA ASP A 20 12.97 10.63 12.51
C ASP A 20 13.56 10.16 11.17
N SER A 21 14.88 10.32 10.99
CA SER A 21 15.57 9.88 9.78
C SER A 21 15.57 8.35 9.58
N LEU A 22 15.25 7.62 10.64
CA LEU A 22 15.16 6.15 10.68
C LEU A 22 13.71 5.68 10.79
N ALA A 23 12.72 6.55 10.55
CA ALA A 23 11.30 6.22 10.69
C ALA A 23 10.81 5.12 9.74
N LEU A 24 11.36 5.08 8.51
CA LEU A 24 11.11 4.02 7.54
C LEU A 24 12.16 2.92 7.72
N GLU A 25 11.72 1.75 8.17
CA GLU A 25 12.60 0.61 8.48
C GLU A 25 12.74 -0.32 7.29
N ASN A 26 11.66 -0.52 6.53
CA ASN A 26 11.66 -1.41 5.38
C ASN A 26 10.51 -1.15 4.37
N ILE A 27 10.67 -1.67 3.17
CA ILE A 27 9.59 -1.94 2.21
C ILE A 27 9.54 -3.46 2.02
N ILE A 28 8.43 -4.08 2.42
CA ILE A 28 8.27 -5.54 2.35
C ILE A 28 7.44 -5.87 1.11
N ILE A 29 8.00 -6.69 0.23
CA ILE A 29 7.32 -7.24 -0.93
C ILE A 29 7.05 -8.71 -0.64
N GLU A 30 5.84 -9.01 -0.17
CA GLU A 30 5.41 -10.36 0.12
C GLU A 30 4.84 -11.01 -1.15
N LYS A 31 5.31 -12.22 -1.48
CA LYS A 31 4.62 -13.12 -2.41
C LYS A 31 3.46 -13.78 -1.67
N TYR A 32 2.32 -13.11 -1.65
CA TYR A 32 1.15 -13.48 -0.86
C TYR A 32 0.57 -14.83 -1.30
N TYR A 33 0.43 -15.03 -2.61
CA TYR A 33 -0.15 -16.24 -3.20
C TYR A 33 0.41 -16.50 -4.60
N ILE A 34 0.44 -17.77 -5.02
CA ILE A 34 0.79 -18.20 -6.38
C ILE A 34 -0.39 -18.99 -6.91
N ALA A 35 -1.00 -18.51 -8.00
CA ALA A 35 -2.15 -19.12 -8.63
C ALA A 35 -1.85 -20.54 -9.13
N ASP A 36 -2.75 -21.47 -8.86
CA ASP A 36 -2.68 -22.84 -9.33
C ASP A 36 -3.78 -23.15 -10.36
N SER A 37 -3.95 -24.42 -10.71
CA SER A 37 -4.96 -24.83 -11.67
C SER A 37 -6.39 -24.54 -11.22
N THR A 38 -6.67 -24.51 -9.92
CA THR A 38 -8.01 -24.24 -9.39
C THR A 38 -8.39 -22.77 -9.63
N ASP A 39 -7.45 -21.83 -9.43
CA ASP A 39 -7.68 -20.40 -9.64
C ASP A 39 -7.95 -20.05 -11.11
N TYR A 40 -7.32 -20.78 -12.05
CA TYR A 40 -7.57 -20.58 -13.48
C TYR A 40 -9.04 -20.82 -13.85
N PHE A 41 -9.65 -21.84 -13.24
CA PHE A 41 -11.05 -22.21 -13.46
C PHE A 41 -12.03 -21.52 -12.51
N ASP A 42 -11.55 -20.92 -11.41
CA ASP A 42 -12.35 -20.16 -10.45
C ASP A 42 -12.58 -18.71 -10.93
N THR A 43 -12.88 -18.56 -12.23
CA THR A 43 -13.13 -17.26 -12.85
C THR A 43 -14.46 -17.27 -13.57
N LEU A 44 -15.28 -16.26 -13.30
CA LEU A 44 -16.59 -16.16 -13.94
C LEU A 44 -16.52 -15.49 -15.32
N LYS A 45 -15.48 -14.68 -15.61
CA LYS A 45 -15.33 -13.99 -16.91
C LYS A 45 -13.90 -13.80 -17.42
N ASN A 46 -12.87 -13.73 -16.56
CA ASN A 46 -11.46 -13.58 -16.97
C ASN A 46 -10.53 -14.53 -16.21
N ALA A 47 -9.86 -15.45 -16.93
CA ALA A 47 -8.97 -16.43 -16.34
C ALA A 47 -7.77 -15.79 -15.62
N LEU A 48 -7.39 -16.32 -14.46
CA LEU A 48 -6.13 -16.02 -13.78
C LEU A 48 -5.08 -17.05 -14.23
N PRO A 49 -4.06 -16.68 -15.02
CA PRO A 49 -3.08 -17.64 -15.51
C PRO A 49 -2.39 -18.40 -14.37
N ILE A 50 -2.21 -19.71 -14.53
CA ILE A 50 -1.46 -20.55 -13.58
C ILE A 50 -0.05 -19.96 -13.39
N GLY A 51 0.41 -19.89 -12.15
CA GLY A 51 1.70 -19.30 -11.79
C GLY A 51 1.69 -17.77 -11.64
N SER A 52 0.55 -17.10 -11.84
CA SER A 52 0.40 -15.68 -11.46
C SER A 52 0.71 -15.49 -9.99
N VAL A 53 1.41 -14.42 -9.65
CA VAL A 53 1.78 -14.10 -8.27
C VAL A 53 0.96 -12.90 -7.81
N THR A 54 0.31 -13.05 -6.67
CA THR A 54 -0.25 -11.93 -5.90
C THR A 54 0.82 -11.41 -4.96
N TYR A 55 1.21 -10.15 -5.14
CA TYR A 55 2.15 -9.45 -4.28
C TYR A 55 1.41 -8.54 -3.31
N ARG A 56 1.89 -8.43 -2.08
CA ARG A 56 1.50 -7.41 -1.12
C ARG A 56 2.70 -6.53 -0.78
N ILE A 57 2.51 -5.21 -0.83
CA ILE A 57 3.56 -4.21 -0.58
C ILE A 57 3.27 -3.52 0.74
N PHE A 58 4.15 -3.68 1.73
CA PHE A 58 4.02 -3.04 3.05
C PHE A 58 5.08 -1.97 3.27
N ILE A 59 4.68 -0.90 3.96
CA ILE A 59 5.58 0.08 4.57
C ILE A 59 5.81 -0.34 6.01
N ASP A 60 7.06 -0.62 6.36
CA ASP A 60 7.49 -1.01 7.71
C ASP A 60 8.09 0.22 8.39
N MET A 61 7.49 0.64 9.50
CA MET A 61 7.83 1.90 10.16
C MET A 61 8.16 1.64 11.63
N LYS A 62 9.01 2.48 12.20
CA LYS A 62 9.17 2.52 13.66
C LYS A 62 7.83 2.69 14.37
N THR A 63 7.72 2.13 15.57
CA THR A 63 6.54 2.30 16.43
C THR A 63 6.15 3.78 16.59
N ASP A 64 4.84 4.04 16.60
CA ASP A 64 4.20 5.36 16.73
C ASP A 64 4.33 6.36 15.57
N TYR A 65 5.15 6.08 14.56
CA TYR A 65 5.12 6.82 13.30
C TYR A 65 3.89 6.42 12.47
N LYS A 66 3.42 7.34 11.62
CA LYS A 66 2.18 7.15 10.85
C LYS A 66 2.39 7.38 9.37
N LEU A 67 1.97 6.45 8.52
CA LEU A 67 1.95 6.66 7.07
C LEU A 67 0.85 7.67 6.72
N GLN A 68 1.22 8.82 6.16
CA GLN A 68 0.28 9.89 5.80
C GLN A 68 0.00 9.92 4.30
N LEU A 69 1.00 9.61 3.49
CA LEU A 69 0.91 9.79 2.05
C LEU A 69 1.80 8.79 1.31
N VAL A 70 1.29 8.26 0.21
CA VAL A 70 2.08 7.61 -0.85
C VAL A 70 1.89 8.46 -2.11
N TYR A 71 2.97 9.02 -2.66
CA TYR A 71 2.87 10.09 -3.67
C TYR A 71 3.87 10.02 -4.80
N GLY A 72 3.48 10.67 -5.90
CA GLY A 72 4.38 11.17 -6.93
C GLY A 72 4.27 12.69 -7.06
N ASN A 73 5.37 13.34 -7.41
CA ASN A 73 5.43 14.75 -7.75
C ASN A 73 6.34 14.95 -8.98
N LYS A 74 6.50 16.19 -9.44
CA LYS A 74 7.30 16.52 -10.65
C LYS A 74 8.75 16.01 -10.62
N ASN A 75 9.31 15.81 -9.42
CA ASN A 75 10.69 15.39 -9.20
C ASN A 75 10.78 13.89 -8.93
N HIS A 76 9.72 13.30 -8.38
CA HIS A 76 9.63 11.92 -7.92
C HIS A 76 8.38 11.26 -8.48
N GLU A 77 8.48 10.59 -9.63
CA GLU A 77 7.35 9.82 -10.17
C GLU A 77 6.96 8.70 -9.18
N LEU A 78 5.66 8.51 -9.00
CA LEU A 78 5.11 7.28 -8.44
C LEU A 78 4.61 6.38 -9.56
N PHE A 79 5.02 5.11 -9.57
CA PHE A 79 4.43 4.10 -10.43
C PHE A 79 4.46 2.70 -9.80
N ILE A 80 3.51 1.87 -10.21
CA ILE A 80 3.56 0.42 -10.05
C ILE A 80 3.28 -0.18 -11.42
N GLU A 81 4.11 -1.14 -11.85
CA GLU A 81 4.00 -1.76 -13.15
C GLU A 81 4.33 -3.25 -13.13
N THR A 82 3.93 -3.93 -14.20
CA THR A 82 4.30 -5.31 -14.51
C THR A 82 4.67 -5.45 -15.97
N THR A 83 5.49 -6.46 -16.31
CA THR A 83 5.83 -6.76 -17.70
C THR A 83 4.69 -7.38 -18.53
N THR A 84 3.57 -7.75 -17.90
CA THR A 84 2.37 -8.26 -18.58
C THR A 84 1.15 -7.37 -18.25
N SER A 85 0.11 -7.89 -17.62
CA SER A 85 -1.06 -7.14 -17.17
C SER A 85 -1.23 -7.26 -15.66
N ILE A 86 -1.86 -6.24 -15.08
CA ILE A 86 -2.42 -6.30 -13.73
C ILE A 86 -3.75 -7.06 -13.82
N PHE A 87 -3.89 -8.10 -13.00
CA PHE A 87 -5.12 -8.88 -12.92
C PHE A 87 -6.10 -8.21 -11.96
N ASN A 88 -7.35 -8.07 -12.39
CA ASN A 88 -8.48 -7.77 -11.50
C ASN A 88 -9.64 -8.74 -11.74
N ASP A 89 -10.30 -9.17 -10.68
CA ASP A 89 -11.50 -9.99 -10.75
C ASP A 89 -12.71 -9.10 -11.09
N ILE A 90 -13.43 -9.43 -12.17
CA ILE A 90 -14.58 -8.64 -12.63
C ILE A 90 -15.69 -8.48 -11.59
N GLU A 91 -15.78 -9.40 -10.62
CA GLU A 91 -16.82 -9.38 -9.59
C GLU A 91 -16.38 -8.70 -8.31
N ALA A 92 -15.07 -8.44 -8.14
CA ALA A 92 -14.58 -7.69 -7.00
C ALA A 92 -15.04 -6.23 -7.06
N ASP A 93 -15.00 -5.62 -8.26
CA ASP A 93 -15.34 -4.22 -8.54
C ASP A 93 -14.69 -3.27 -7.51
N ALA A 94 -13.42 -3.52 -7.18
CA ALA A 94 -12.73 -2.90 -6.05
C ALA A 94 -11.32 -2.42 -6.41
N VAL A 95 -11.20 -1.13 -6.76
CA VAL A 95 -9.87 -0.49 -6.95
C VAL A 95 -9.13 -0.18 -5.64
N THR A 96 -9.79 -0.40 -4.49
CA THR A 96 -9.19 -0.21 -3.16
C THR A 96 -9.45 -1.41 -2.26
N GLY A 97 -8.48 -1.75 -1.40
CA GLY A 97 -8.62 -2.88 -0.47
C GLY A 97 -9.79 -2.74 0.51
N PHE A 98 -10.20 -1.51 0.84
CA PHE A 98 -11.40 -1.26 1.66
C PHE A 98 -12.71 -1.67 0.96
N ASN A 99 -12.74 -1.57 -0.37
CA ASN A 99 -13.92 -1.87 -1.17
C ASN A 99 -14.10 -3.37 -1.43
N VAL A 100 -13.07 -4.19 -1.19
CA VAL A 100 -13.18 -5.65 -1.26
C VAL A 100 -14.18 -6.13 -0.22
N ASN A 101 -15.30 -6.69 -0.70
CA ASN A 101 -16.37 -7.13 0.17
C ASN A 101 -16.03 -8.47 0.83
N THR A 102 -15.80 -8.45 2.14
CA THR A 102 -15.43 -9.64 2.91
C THR A 102 -16.43 -10.80 2.75
N LYS A 103 -17.72 -10.54 2.53
CA LYS A 103 -18.73 -11.60 2.29
C LYS A 103 -18.43 -12.42 1.02
N TYR A 104 -17.78 -11.82 0.04
CA TYR A 104 -17.50 -12.42 -1.26
C TYR A 104 -16.03 -12.77 -1.46
N ILE A 105 -15.19 -12.68 -0.41
CA ILE A 105 -13.74 -12.89 -0.52
C ILE A 105 -13.36 -14.30 -1.04
N ASN A 106 -14.23 -15.29 -0.83
CA ASN A 106 -14.05 -16.66 -1.34
C ASN A 106 -14.71 -16.93 -2.70
N LYS A 107 -15.37 -15.93 -3.30
CA LYS A 107 -16.01 -16.09 -4.60
C LYS A 107 -14.97 -15.79 -5.68
N GLY A 108 -14.72 -16.76 -6.55
CA GLY A 108 -13.75 -16.59 -7.63
C GLY A 108 -12.33 -16.24 -7.13
N ASN A 109 -11.70 -15.31 -7.84
CA ASN A 109 -10.39 -14.79 -7.51
C ASN A 109 -10.44 -13.44 -6.80
N ILE A 110 -11.57 -13.06 -6.18
CA ILE A 110 -11.73 -11.78 -5.45
C ILE A 110 -10.65 -11.59 -4.37
N ALA A 111 -10.23 -12.64 -3.66
CA ALA A 111 -9.12 -12.56 -2.69
C ALA A 111 -7.78 -12.16 -3.31
N LEU A 112 -7.61 -12.39 -4.62
CA LEU A 112 -6.40 -12.17 -5.41
C LEU A 112 -6.51 -10.92 -6.31
N ASP A 113 -7.52 -10.09 -6.10
CA ASP A 113 -7.72 -8.85 -6.85
C ASP A 113 -6.57 -7.84 -6.64
N SER A 114 -6.39 -6.90 -7.57
CA SER A 114 -5.36 -5.85 -7.43
C SER A 114 -5.96 -4.51 -6.99
N TRP A 115 -5.34 -3.86 -6.02
CA TRP A 115 -5.85 -2.61 -5.46
C TRP A 115 -4.77 -1.86 -4.69
N ILE A 116 -5.03 -0.57 -4.45
CA ILE A 116 -4.25 0.25 -3.50
C ILE A 116 -4.99 0.38 -2.17
N THR A 117 -4.28 0.74 -1.11
CA THR A 117 -4.87 0.89 0.21
C THR A 117 -4.04 1.76 1.16
N MET A 118 -4.59 2.00 2.35
CA MET A 118 -3.89 2.48 3.55
C MET A 118 -4.19 1.50 4.70
N GLY A 119 -3.70 0.27 4.55
CA GLY A 119 -3.85 -0.85 5.49
C GLY A 119 -4.94 -1.86 5.13
N ALA A 120 -6.06 -1.43 4.56
CA ALA A 120 -7.24 -2.30 4.38
C ALA A 120 -6.98 -3.38 3.33
N ALA A 121 -7.34 -4.62 3.65
CA ALA A 121 -7.31 -5.74 2.71
C ALA A 121 -8.70 -6.32 2.39
N SER A 122 -9.69 -6.00 3.24
CA SER A 122 -11.11 -6.12 2.92
C SER A 122 -11.93 -5.25 3.87
N ARG A 123 -13.23 -5.11 3.65
CA ARG A 123 -14.11 -4.35 4.55
C ARG A 123 -14.08 -4.93 5.98
N GLY A 124 -13.52 -4.15 6.91
CA GLY A 124 -13.38 -4.50 8.33
C GLY A 124 -12.10 -5.26 8.70
N PHE A 125 -11.20 -5.47 7.74
CA PHE A 125 -9.94 -6.19 7.95
C PHE A 125 -8.76 -5.44 7.33
N THR A 126 -7.65 -5.43 8.06
CA THR A 126 -6.37 -4.91 7.59
C THR A 126 -5.49 -6.05 7.14
N GLY A 127 -4.62 -5.77 6.18
CA GLY A 127 -3.57 -6.70 5.77
C GLY A 127 -2.41 -6.70 6.75
N ILE A 128 -1.90 -7.88 7.06
CA ILE A 128 -0.62 -8.12 7.74
C ILE A 128 0.21 -9.11 6.92
N PRO A 129 1.55 -9.13 7.07
CA PRO A 129 2.37 -10.19 6.49
C PRO A 129 1.90 -11.57 6.98
N ARG A 130 1.82 -12.56 6.09
CA ARG A 130 1.31 -13.90 6.41
C ARG A 130 2.12 -14.63 7.47
N ASN A 131 3.43 -14.36 7.56
CA ASN A 131 4.28 -14.93 8.60
C ASN A 131 4.01 -14.32 10.00
N GLU A 132 3.36 -13.15 10.05
CA GLU A 132 2.91 -12.48 11.28
C GLU A 132 1.44 -12.78 11.60
N ASP A 133 0.72 -13.38 10.66
CA ASP A 133 -0.62 -13.89 10.91
C ASP A 133 -0.55 -15.09 11.86
N LYS A 134 -1.25 -14.95 12.98
CA LYS A 134 -1.34 -15.92 14.08
C LYS A 134 -2.79 -16.22 14.42
N ASP A 135 -3.74 -15.74 13.62
CA ASP A 135 -5.11 -16.10 13.86
C ASP A 135 -5.33 -17.61 13.58
N GLU A 136 -6.29 -18.19 14.29
CA GLU A 136 -6.61 -19.61 14.13
C GLU A 136 -7.69 -19.83 13.05
N ILE A 137 -8.29 -18.75 12.53
CA ILE A 137 -9.44 -18.80 11.63
C ILE A 137 -9.20 -17.87 10.45
N SER A 138 -8.87 -18.47 9.32
CA SER A 138 -8.86 -17.77 8.05
C SER A 138 -10.27 -17.50 7.51
N LEU A 139 -10.47 -16.29 6.97
CA LEU A 139 -11.61 -15.94 6.14
C LEU A 139 -11.48 -16.47 4.72
N ILE A 140 -10.27 -16.70 4.21
CA ILE A 140 -10.00 -17.23 2.86
C ILE A 140 -9.83 -18.75 2.93
N THR A 141 -10.94 -19.46 2.78
CA THR A 141 -11.00 -20.91 2.99
C THR A 141 -10.88 -21.73 1.71
N ASN A 142 -11.06 -21.11 0.54
CA ASN A 142 -11.00 -21.82 -0.75
C ASN A 142 -9.57 -22.05 -1.28
N ARG A 143 -8.54 -21.59 -0.56
CA ARG A 143 -7.13 -21.69 -0.98
C ARG A 143 -6.29 -22.32 0.13
N GLU A 144 -5.77 -23.54 -0.10
CA GLU A 144 -5.08 -24.33 0.93
C GLU A 144 -3.93 -23.58 1.59
N SER A 145 -3.14 -22.82 0.82
CA SER A 145 -2.00 -22.08 1.37
C SER A 145 -2.42 -20.93 2.28
N LEU A 146 -3.67 -20.45 2.20
CA LEU A 146 -4.17 -19.30 2.97
C LEU A 146 -5.00 -19.72 4.19
N LYS A 147 -5.51 -20.96 4.23
CA LYS A 147 -6.35 -21.47 5.34
C LYS A 147 -5.77 -21.32 6.75
N LYS A 148 -4.45 -21.21 6.88
CA LYS A 148 -3.74 -21.10 8.17
C LYS A 148 -3.20 -19.70 8.46
N ALA A 149 -3.13 -18.85 7.44
CA ALA A 149 -2.51 -17.54 7.50
C ALA A 149 -2.91 -16.80 6.22
N ASP A 150 -4.06 -16.13 6.26
CA ASP A 150 -4.59 -15.36 5.12
C ASP A 150 -4.14 -13.90 5.13
N GLY A 151 -3.37 -13.52 6.15
CA GLY A 151 -2.81 -12.18 6.29
C GLY A 151 -3.90 -11.13 6.52
N LEU A 152 -5.01 -11.49 7.15
CA LEU A 152 -6.07 -10.57 7.56
C LEU A 152 -6.14 -10.50 9.08
N THR A 153 -6.33 -9.30 9.62
CA THR A 153 -6.69 -9.13 11.02
C THR A 153 -7.72 -8.03 11.19
N LYS A 154 -8.52 -8.09 12.24
CA LYS A 154 -9.54 -7.08 12.50
C LYS A 154 -8.87 -5.79 12.96
N ALA A 155 -9.10 -4.72 12.22
CA ALA A 155 -8.71 -3.37 12.63
C ALA A 155 -9.67 -2.33 12.05
N ILE A 156 -9.85 -1.23 12.78
CA ILE A 156 -10.55 -0.06 12.27
C ILE A 156 -9.51 0.80 11.57
N LEU A 157 -9.71 1.03 10.27
CA LEU A 157 -8.81 1.83 9.47
C LEU A 157 -9.44 3.17 9.10
N PRO A 158 -8.64 4.25 9.06
CA PRO A 158 -9.13 5.55 8.63
C PRO A 158 -9.43 5.55 7.13
N ASN A 159 -10.32 6.46 6.71
CA ASN A 159 -10.51 6.74 5.29
C ASN A 159 -9.24 7.35 4.69
N PHE A 160 -8.99 7.05 3.41
CA PHE A 160 -7.98 7.70 2.61
C PHE A 160 -8.60 8.28 1.33
N THR A 161 -7.91 9.25 0.74
CA THR A 161 -8.35 9.92 -0.49
C THR A 161 -7.31 9.71 -1.57
N VAL A 162 -7.76 9.40 -2.78
CA VAL A 162 -6.93 9.36 -3.99
C VAL A 162 -7.06 10.70 -4.69
N TYR A 163 -5.95 11.26 -5.17
CA TYR A 163 -5.93 12.52 -5.89
C TYR A 163 -4.93 12.48 -7.03
N ASN A 164 -5.31 13.02 -8.19
CA ASN A 164 -4.45 13.12 -9.38
C ASN A 164 -3.74 11.81 -9.76
N LEU A 165 -4.39 10.67 -9.50
CA LEU A 165 -3.91 9.35 -9.85
C LEU A 165 -5.06 8.61 -10.56
N ASN A 166 -4.79 8.15 -11.78
CA ASN A 166 -5.75 7.37 -12.55
C ASN A 166 -5.71 5.91 -12.10
N LEU A 167 -6.79 5.43 -11.48
CA LEU A 167 -6.91 4.04 -11.02
C LEU A 167 -7.60 3.12 -12.02
N LYS A 168 -7.91 3.57 -13.25
CA LYS A 168 -8.46 2.69 -14.30
C LYS A 168 -7.65 1.39 -14.53
N PRO A 169 -6.31 1.39 -14.42
CA PRO A 169 -5.52 0.15 -14.47
C PRO A 169 -5.85 -0.90 -13.39
N LEU A 170 -6.50 -0.48 -12.30
CA LEU A 170 -6.97 -1.36 -11.21
C LEU A 170 -8.47 -1.69 -11.34
N GLU A 171 -9.15 -1.15 -12.35
CA GLU A 171 -10.50 -1.58 -12.71
C GLU A 171 -10.42 -2.85 -13.58
N TYR A 172 -11.50 -3.18 -14.28
CA TYR A 172 -11.58 -4.33 -15.18
C TYR A 172 -10.76 -4.15 -16.49
N ASP A 173 -9.81 -3.22 -16.58
CA ASP A 173 -8.93 -3.12 -17.75
C ASP A 173 -7.89 -4.26 -17.75
N THR A 174 -8.28 -5.37 -18.39
CA THR A 174 -7.46 -6.59 -18.51
C THR A 174 -6.13 -6.42 -19.28
N THR A 175 -5.86 -5.23 -19.83
CA THR A 175 -4.65 -4.94 -20.60
C THR A 175 -3.69 -3.97 -19.92
N ALA A 176 -4.12 -3.34 -18.82
CA ALA A 176 -3.29 -2.35 -18.17
C ALA A 176 -2.11 -3.00 -17.46
N SER A 177 -0.92 -2.50 -17.72
CA SER A 177 0.34 -3.00 -17.14
C SER A 177 0.95 -2.05 -16.12
N ARG A 178 0.43 -0.82 -16.01
CA ARG A 178 1.01 0.27 -15.21
C ARG A 178 -0.03 1.30 -14.81
N PHE A 179 0.12 1.85 -13.61
CA PHE A 179 -0.44 3.15 -13.24
C PHE A 179 0.66 4.04 -12.65
N SER A 180 0.59 5.34 -12.93
CA SER A 180 1.58 6.30 -12.43
C SER A 180 1.01 7.71 -12.27
N THR A 181 1.75 8.54 -11.54
CA THR A 181 1.49 9.98 -11.39
C THR A 181 2.76 10.75 -11.08
N ASN A 182 2.79 12.01 -11.52
CA ASN A 182 3.82 13.02 -11.20
C ASN A 182 3.24 14.21 -10.44
N ASP A 183 2.01 14.12 -9.92
CA ASP A 183 1.39 15.19 -9.13
C ASP A 183 0.21 14.66 -8.31
N GLY A 184 0.36 13.49 -7.70
CA GLY A 184 -0.77 12.74 -7.17
C GLY A 184 -0.37 11.61 -6.25
N GLY A 185 -1.36 10.82 -5.86
CA GLY A 185 -1.16 9.67 -4.99
C GLY A 185 -2.41 9.39 -4.17
N TRP A 186 -2.19 8.85 -2.97
CA TRP A 186 -3.26 8.65 -2.02
C TRP A 186 -2.82 8.96 -0.59
N ALA A 187 -3.71 9.61 0.17
CA ALA A 187 -3.41 10.24 1.45
C ALA A 187 -4.41 9.84 2.53
N ALA A 188 -3.90 9.64 3.74
CA ALA A 188 -4.68 9.55 4.98
C ALA A 188 -4.29 10.75 5.86
N PRO A 189 -5.07 11.85 5.90
CA PRO A 189 -4.68 13.09 6.56
C PRO A 189 -4.29 12.96 8.05
N GLY A 190 -4.89 12.01 8.77
CA GLY A 190 -4.55 11.72 10.19
C GLY A 190 -3.37 10.75 10.38
N GLY A 191 -2.86 10.18 9.29
CA GLY A 191 -1.90 9.09 9.27
C GLY A 191 -2.48 7.73 9.67
N VAL A 192 -1.85 6.66 9.23
CA VAL A 192 -2.21 5.27 9.55
C VAL A 192 -1.04 4.58 10.25
N LYS A 193 -1.35 3.80 11.29
CA LYS A 193 -0.41 2.87 11.93
C LYS A 193 -0.79 1.44 11.54
N GLY A 194 0.20 0.55 11.52
CA GLY A 194 -0.05 -0.88 11.44
C GLY A 194 -0.87 -1.37 12.63
N PRO A 195 -1.53 -2.54 12.51
CA PRO A 195 -2.44 -3.05 13.55
C PRO A 195 -1.73 -3.57 14.81
N ASN A 196 -0.41 -3.76 14.74
CA ASN A 196 0.41 -4.32 15.81
C ASN A 196 1.62 -3.41 16.11
N ALA A 197 2.42 -3.80 17.10
CA ALA A 197 3.60 -3.04 17.55
C ALA A 197 4.68 -2.90 16.47
N ASP A 198 4.72 -3.84 15.52
CA ASP A 198 5.66 -3.82 14.41
C ASP A 198 5.28 -2.81 13.32
N ASN A 199 4.12 -2.15 13.43
CA ASN A 199 3.71 -0.96 12.67
C ASN A 199 3.86 -1.05 11.14
N LYS A 200 3.53 -2.21 10.58
CA LYS A 200 3.50 -2.44 9.12
C LYS A 200 2.15 -2.04 8.54
N VAL A 201 2.17 -1.22 7.49
CA VAL A 201 0.98 -0.77 6.76
C VAL A 201 1.01 -1.31 5.35
N LEU A 202 0.03 -2.13 4.98
CA LEU A 202 -0.19 -2.54 3.59
C LEU A 202 -0.55 -1.31 2.76
N ILE A 203 0.01 -1.18 1.55
CA ILE A 203 -0.31 -0.06 0.64
C ILE A 203 -0.83 -0.49 -0.73
N ALA A 204 -0.56 -1.74 -1.13
CA ALA A 204 -1.08 -2.30 -2.37
C ALA A 204 -1.07 -3.83 -2.36
N GLN A 205 -2.03 -4.42 -3.05
CA GLN A 205 -2.00 -5.80 -3.52
C GLN A 205 -2.00 -5.79 -5.05
N ILE A 206 -1.10 -6.53 -5.70
CA ILE A 206 -0.97 -6.55 -7.17
C ILE A 206 -0.80 -7.99 -7.63
N THR A 207 -1.68 -8.46 -8.50
CA THR A 207 -1.63 -9.80 -9.09
C THR A 207 -1.20 -9.72 -10.55
N THR A 208 -0.22 -10.53 -10.92
CA THR A 208 0.29 -10.57 -12.29
C THR A 208 1.03 -11.87 -12.58
N ASN A 209 1.06 -12.30 -13.85
CA ASN A 209 1.97 -13.34 -14.34
C ASN A 209 3.27 -12.77 -14.92
N GLY A 210 3.48 -11.46 -14.83
CA GLY A 210 4.70 -10.77 -15.22
C GLY A 210 5.66 -10.53 -14.05
N LYS A 211 6.68 -9.72 -14.31
CA LYS A 211 7.58 -9.21 -13.27
C LYS A 211 7.05 -7.88 -12.76
N LEU A 212 6.82 -7.78 -11.45
CA LEU A 212 6.43 -6.54 -10.76
C LEU A 212 7.65 -5.61 -10.65
N SER A 213 7.44 -4.31 -10.88
CA SER A 213 8.40 -3.24 -10.58
C SER A 213 7.65 -2.01 -10.07
N PHE A 214 8.28 -1.19 -9.22
CA PHE A 214 7.67 0.04 -8.74
C PHE A 214 8.69 1.10 -8.36
N LYS A 215 8.21 2.35 -8.36
CA LYS A 215 8.85 3.46 -7.66
C LYS A 215 7.82 4.16 -6.79
N LEU A 216 8.14 4.29 -5.51
CA LEU A 216 7.26 4.88 -4.50
C LEU A 216 7.96 6.03 -3.78
N ASN A 217 7.15 6.94 -3.23
CA ASN A 217 7.62 7.96 -2.30
C ASN A 217 6.56 8.09 -1.20
N VAL A 218 7.00 8.32 0.04
CA VAL A 218 6.10 8.32 1.20
C VAL A 218 6.33 9.51 2.11
N GLN A 219 5.26 10.02 2.69
CA GLN A 219 5.31 10.94 3.81
C GLN A 219 4.92 10.20 5.08
N ILE A 220 5.78 10.28 6.10
CA ILE A 220 5.58 9.66 7.40
C ILE A 220 5.45 10.77 8.44
N GLY A 221 4.32 10.78 9.15
CA GLY A 221 4.08 11.64 10.29
C GLY A 221 4.86 11.18 11.52
N THR A 222 5.50 12.14 12.18
CA THR A 222 6.28 11.91 13.40
C THR A 222 5.40 11.91 14.65
N PRO A 223 5.83 11.26 15.74
CA PRO A 223 5.15 11.34 17.03
C PRO A 223 5.03 12.78 17.57
N SER A 224 5.94 13.68 17.17
CA SER A 224 5.95 15.09 17.57
C SER A 224 5.02 16.00 16.75
N GLY A 225 4.34 15.46 15.73
CA GLY A 225 3.37 16.20 14.90
C GLY A 225 3.91 16.77 13.60
N GLY A 226 5.22 16.67 13.33
CA GLY A 226 5.80 16.96 12.01
C GLY A 226 5.75 15.78 11.04
N TYR A 227 6.51 15.84 9.95
CA TYR A 227 6.60 14.76 8.97
C TYR A 227 8.01 14.66 8.34
N ILE A 228 8.31 13.48 7.79
CA ILE A 228 9.49 13.20 6.96
C ILE A 228 9.02 12.67 5.61
N LYS A 229 9.75 13.03 4.56
CA LYS A 229 9.56 12.47 3.21
C LYS A 229 10.68 11.50 2.88
N PHE A 230 10.31 10.30 2.48
CA PHE A 230 11.21 9.30 1.94
C PHE A 230 10.94 9.13 0.45
N VAL A 231 12.01 9.20 -0.35
CA VAL A 231 11.94 9.14 -1.82
C VAL A 231 12.82 8.03 -2.37
N ALA A 232 12.46 7.51 -3.54
CA ALA A 232 13.17 6.40 -4.14
C ALA A 232 14.55 6.76 -4.70
N ASP A 233 14.74 7.99 -5.19
CA ASP A 233 16.03 8.47 -5.70
C ASP A 233 16.11 10.00 -5.65
N LYS A 234 17.33 10.54 -5.77
CA LYS A 234 17.61 11.99 -5.97
C LYS A 234 16.89 12.91 -4.97
N PRO A 235 17.09 12.73 -3.66
CA PRO A 235 16.39 13.52 -2.64
C PRO A 235 16.66 15.02 -2.79
N GLU A 236 15.62 15.82 -2.63
CA GLU A 236 15.71 17.28 -2.50
C GLU A 236 15.95 17.69 -1.03
N GLU A 237 15.96 18.99 -0.75
CA GLU A 237 16.12 19.50 0.61
C GLU A 237 15.02 18.96 1.54
N ASN A 238 15.43 18.36 2.67
CA ASN A 238 14.55 17.77 3.69
C ASN A 238 13.83 16.47 3.24
N GLU A 239 14.33 15.79 2.21
CA GLU A 239 13.94 14.44 1.84
C GLU A 239 15.06 13.43 2.17
N ILE A 240 14.68 12.18 2.41
CA ILE A 240 15.61 11.09 2.69
C ILE A 240 15.45 10.04 1.60
N GLN A 241 16.56 9.65 0.96
CA GLN A 241 16.52 8.53 0.02
C GLN A 241 16.37 7.20 0.77
N PHE A 242 15.49 6.33 0.28
CA PHE A 242 15.37 4.96 0.76
C PHE A 242 15.31 3.99 -0.42
N ASP A 243 16.43 3.31 -0.70
CA ASP A 243 16.62 2.55 -1.95
C ASP A 243 15.55 1.49 -2.21
N ARG A 244 14.99 0.88 -1.16
CA ARG A 244 13.93 -0.15 -1.29
C ARG A 244 12.58 0.41 -1.78
N LEU A 245 12.41 1.72 -1.87
CA LEU A 245 11.29 2.34 -2.55
C LEU A 245 11.39 2.23 -4.09
N ASN A 246 12.52 1.76 -4.62
CA ASN A 246 12.75 1.43 -6.02
C ASN A 246 12.93 -0.09 -6.19
N PHE A 247 11.88 -0.77 -6.64
CA PHE A 247 11.88 -2.22 -6.86
C PHE A 247 11.89 -2.53 -8.36
N LYS A 248 12.77 -3.45 -8.78
CA LYS A 248 12.99 -3.83 -10.18
C LYS A 248 13.03 -5.34 -10.35
#